data_AF-A0A0J7LI11-F1
#
_entry.id   AF-A0A0J7LI11-F1
#
_cell.length_a   1.000
_cell.length_b   1.000
_cell.length_c   1.000
_cell.angle_alpha   90.00
_cell.angle_beta   90.00
_cell.angle_gamma   90.00
#
_symmetry.space_group_name_H-M   'P 1'
#
loop_
_entity.id
_entity.type
_entity.pdbx_description
1 polymer ?
#
loop_
_entity_poly.entity_id
_entity_poly.type
_entity_poly.pdbx_seq_one_letter_code
_entity_poly.pdbx_strand_id
1 'polypeptide(L)'
;MIICKSQTINVRGIVEDSLKINSFIGINVNDTIRKFRDRQLKDKAFKEKNPDGYDKLIKNKDLFTSPDSVGNYTINAKLTDTLYFYKWGYTTKKYKVEDIINNNIKVVLKPRPCIPYKKCDQQNPSKLYAFVGKKIDVSYIDQSKYCGVSLSTEYKAEYNITQEFGDHYPDSTIIFTAYDHNSMYEYDFRNYDNILIFVGEYCGDLIKDYFFPVYKTIDGRWATPVDIYMEHYYKSEKFSPLDITFDHSVNFDLSDYSSVRIEYKFPKEYYKIKNGKAYPIKGRYAEDLVKLWKEISTKNQK
;
A
#
# COMPACT_ATOMS: atom_id res chain seq x y z
N MET A 1 37.31 -38.04 19.31
CA MET A 1 36.26 -38.70 18.50
C MET A 1 36.36 -38.14 17.08
N ILE A 2 36.78 -38.93 16.09
CA ILE A 2 36.95 -38.47 14.70
C ILE A 2 35.56 -38.47 14.07
N ILE A 3 34.94 -37.29 13.95
CA ILE A 3 33.64 -37.15 13.28
C ILE A 3 33.92 -37.05 11.77
N CYS A 4 33.38 -38.00 11.00
CA CYS A 4 33.57 -38.05 9.56
C CYS A 4 32.77 -36.93 8.88
N LYS A 5 33.38 -36.20 7.92
CA LYS A 5 32.79 -34.99 7.28
C LYS A 5 31.44 -35.20 6.58
N SER A 6 31.08 -36.45 6.29
CA SER A 6 29.82 -36.82 5.63
C SER A 6 28.70 -37.25 6.61
N GLN A 7 28.99 -37.37 7.90
CA GLN A 7 27.99 -37.80 8.88
C GLN A 7 27.03 -36.66 9.21
N THR A 8 25.73 -36.94 9.13
CA THR A 8 24.69 -36.05 9.64
C THR A 8 24.67 -36.14 11.16
N ILE A 9 24.67 -34.99 11.82
CA ILE A 9 24.68 -34.86 13.27
C ILE A 9 23.54 -33.97 13.75
N ASN A 10 23.14 -34.15 15.01
CA ASN A 10 22.13 -33.32 15.66
C ASN A 10 22.78 -32.05 16.19
N VAL A 11 22.54 -30.92 15.52
CA VAL A 11 23.06 -29.61 15.90
C VAL A 11 22.05 -28.94 16.81
N ARG A 12 22.50 -28.50 17.98
CA ARG A 12 21.71 -27.76 18.97
C ARG A 12 22.34 -26.40 19.18
N GLY A 13 21.51 -25.40 19.45
CA GLY A 13 21.99 -24.07 19.77
C GLY A 13 20.86 -23.14 20.18
N ILE A 14 21.20 -21.88 20.37
CA ILE A 14 20.27 -20.82 20.75
C ILE A 14 20.30 -19.75 19.68
N VAL A 15 19.13 -19.34 19.22
CA VAL A 15 18.92 -18.17 18.38
C VAL A 15 17.92 -17.23 19.04
N GLU A 16 18.25 -15.95 19.04
CA GLU A 16 17.36 -14.89 19.50
C GLU A 16 17.41 -13.70 18.53
N ASP A 17 16.40 -12.85 18.58
CA ASP A 17 16.45 -11.55 17.95
C ASP A 17 16.79 -10.47 18.98
N SER A 18 17.52 -9.45 18.53
CA SER A 18 18.03 -8.39 19.43
C SER A 18 16.94 -7.53 20.07
N LEU A 19 15.71 -7.56 19.55
CA LEU A 19 14.57 -6.80 20.09
C LEU A 19 13.65 -7.66 20.98
N LYS A 20 13.91 -8.98 21.09
CA LYS A 20 13.07 -9.96 21.78
C LYS A 20 11.60 -9.92 21.35
N ILE A 21 11.35 -9.57 20.10
CA ILE A 21 9.99 -9.50 19.55
C ILE A 21 9.58 -10.90 19.11
N ASN A 22 8.56 -11.45 19.76
CA ASN A 22 8.06 -12.79 19.46
C ASN A 22 7.50 -12.85 18.03
N SER A 23 8.26 -13.43 17.13
CA SER A 23 7.90 -13.61 15.73
C SER A 23 8.77 -14.72 15.14
N PHE A 24 8.30 -15.33 14.06
CA PHE A 24 8.93 -16.50 13.45
C PHE A 24 10.41 -16.28 13.05
N ILE A 25 11.28 -17.16 13.58
CA ILE A 25 12.67 -17.33 13.15
C ILE A 25 12.76 -18.67 12.41
N GLY A 26 13.24 -18.63 11.17
CA GLY A 26 13.51 -19.83 10.39
C GLY A 26 14.99 -20.15 10.37
N ILE A 27 15.31 -21.45 10.44
CA ILE A 27 16.67 -21.97 10.30
C ILE A 27 16.65 -22.98 9.17
N ASN A 28 17.48 -22.78 8.15
CA ASN A 28 17.53 -23.69 7.02
C ASN A 28 18.96 -24.12 6.67
N VAL A 29 19.07 -25.33 6.10
CA VAL A 29 20.33 -25.91 5.67
C VAL A 29 20.65 -25.47 4.25
N ASN A 30 21.85 -24.95 4.04
CA ASN A 30 22.43 -24.58 2.74
C ASN A 30 21.58 -23.60 1.90
N ASP A 31 20.73 -22.81 2.56
CA ASP A 31 19.83 -21.84 1.91
C ASP A 31 18.80 -22.49 0.96
N THR A 32 18.56 -23.79 1.14
CA THR A 32 17.79 -24.63 0.20
C THR A 32 16.36 -24.11 0.01
N ILE A 33 15.68 -23.80 1.11
CA ILE A 33 14.28 -23.38 1.13
C ILE A 33 14.10 -22.00 0.50
N ARG A 34 14.98 -21.05 0.83
CA ARG A 34 14.92 -19.69 0.29
C ARG A 34 15.15 -19.70 -1.22
N LYS A 35 16.17 -20.42 -1.69
CA LYS A 35 16.45 -20.56 -3.13
C LYS A 35 15.30 -21.24 -3.87
N PHE A 36 14.69 -22.26 -3.28
CA PHE A 36 13.51 -22.91 -3.86
C PHE A 36 12.35 -21.93 -4.00
N ARG A 37 12.01 -21.21 -2.93
CA ARG A 37 10.94 -20.19 -2.92
C ARG A 37 11.19 -19.09 -3.95
N ASP A 38 12.39 -18.53 -3.95
CA ASP A 38 12.74 -17.42 -4.84
C ASP A 38 12.69 -17.86 -6.31
N ARG A 39 13.04 -19.12 -6.61
CA ARG A 39 12.84 -19.70 -7.94
C ARG A 39 11.35 -19.88 -8.27
N GLN A 40 10.57 -20.44 -7.34
CA GLN A 40 9.13 -20.65 -7.53
C GLN A 40 8.36 -19.34 -7.76
N LEU A 41 8.81 -18.21 -7.18
CA LEU A 41 8.23 -16.89 -7.42
C LEU A 41 8.58 -16.30 -8.79
N LYS A 42 9.75 -16.64 -9.35
CA LYS A 42 10.27 -16.06 -10.60
C LYS A 42 9.99 -16.91 -11.83
N ASP A 43 9.88 -18.23 -11.67
CA ASP A 43 9.77 -19.20 -12.75
C ASP A 43 8.41 -19.91 -12.68
N LYS A 44 7.48 -19.47 -13.55
CA LYS A 44 6.11 -19.98 -13.62
C LYS A 44 6.09 -21.48 -13.97
N ALA A 45 6.93 -21.92 -14.90
CA ALA A 45 7.00 -23.32 -15.31
C ALA A 45 7.53 -24.22 -14.16
N PHE A 46 8.49 -23.72 -13.38
CA PHE A 46 8.95 -24.42 -12.18
C PHE A 46 7.85 -24.51 -11.12
N LYS A 47 7.08 -23.43 -10.91
CA LYS A 47 5.94 -23.41 -9.97
C LYS A 47 4.86 -24.41 -10.35
N GLU A 48 4.47 -24.46 -11.61
CA GLU A 48 3.46 -25.40 -12.12
C GLU A 48 3.90 -26.87 -11.96
N LYS A 49 5.19 -27.15 -12.14
CA LYS A 49 5.75 -28.50 -11.92
C LYS A 49 5.91 -28.87 -10.44
N ASN A 50 5.97 -27.89 -9.54
CA ASN A 50 6.23 -28.10 -8.12
C ASN A 50 5.27 -27.29 -7.23
N PRO A 51 3.95 -27.46 -7.34
CA PRO A 51 2.98 -26.63 -6.64
C PRO A 51 3.18 -26.69 -5.11
N ASP A 52 3.43 -27.88 -4.56
CA ASP A 52 3.57 -28.12 -3.12
C ASP A 52 5.04 -28.27 -2.66
N GLY A 53 6.01 -27.98 -3.55
CA GLY A 53 7.41 -28.27 -3.26
C GLY A 53 7.95 -27.49 -2.06
N TYR A 54 7.51 -26.24 -1.90
CA TYR A 54 7.89 -25.42 -0.75
C TYR A 54 7.38 -26.02 0.56
N ASP A 55 6.11 -26.43 0.61
CA ASP A 55 5.48 -27.02 1.80
C ASP A 55 6.13 -28.33 2.22
N LYS A 56 6.58 -29.14 1.24
CA LYS A 56 7.35 -30.36 1.51
C LYS A 56 8.71 -30.05 2.13
N LEU A 57 9.39 -29.01 1.65
CA LEU A 57 10.71 -28.63 2.16
C LEU A 57 10.66 -28.05 3.58
N ILE A 58 9.66 -27.21 3.90
CA ILE A 58 9.52 -26.66 5.26
C ILE A 58 9.10 -27.71 6.30
N LYS A 59 8.46 -28.80 5.86
CA LYS A 59 8.12 -29.94 6.74
C LYS A 59 9.31 -30.90 6.93
N ASN A 60 10.35 -30.79 6.13
CA ASN A 60 11.55 -31.63 6.24
C ASN A 60 12.47 -31.12 7.36
N LYS A 61 12.55 -31.89 8.46
CA LYS A 61 13.36 -31.57 9.65
C LYS A 61 14.87 -31.58 9.42
N ASP A 62 15.33 -32.16 8.30
CA ASP A 62 16.73 -32.15 7.90
C ASP A 62 17.08 -30.92 7.05
N LEU A 63 16.09 -30.11 6.66
CA LEU A 63 16.28 -28.90 5.86
C LEU A 63 15.77 -27.64 6.56
N PHE A 64 14.82 -27.79 7.49
CA PHE A 64 14.16 -26.70 8.19
C PHE A 64 13.97 -26.99 9.67
N THR A 65 14.15 -25.96 10.51
CA THR A 65 13.62 -25.96 11.86
C THR A 65 13.26 -24.53 12.29
N SER A 66 12.56 -24.42 13.41
CA SER A 66 12.30 -23.15 14.10
C SER A 66 12.64 -23.32 15.59
N PRO A 67 13.14 -22.28 16.25
CA PRO A 67 13.43 -22.36 17.67
C PRO A 67 12.15 -22.48 18.50
N ASP A 68 12.28 -23.00 19.71
CA ASP A 68 11.23 -22.97 20.73
C ASP A 68 11.02 -21.55 21.30
N SER A 69 10.11 -21.42 22.28
CA SER A 69 9.74 -20.12 22.88
C SER A 69 10.89 -19.42 23.62
N VAL A 70 11.97 -20.14 23.97
CA VAL A 70 13.15 -19.58 24.64
C VAL A 70 14.37 -19.50 23.71
N GLY A 71 14.19 -19.80 22.43
CA GLY A 71 15.21 -19.65 21.40
C GLY A 71 16.04 -20.90 21.11
N ASN A 72 15.80 -22.04 21.78
CA ASN A 72 16.55 -23.26 21.50
C ASN A 72 16.10 -23.87 20.17
N TYR A 73 17.05 -24.31 19.36
CA TYR A 73 16.76 -25.05 18.15
C TYR A 73 17.48 -26.38 18.10
N THR A 74 16.95 -27.30 17.31
CA THR A 74 17.59 -28.57 16.97
C THR A 74 17.37 -28.85 15.49
N ILE A 75 18.44 -29.19 14.77
CA ILE A 75 18.41 -29.53 13.35
C ILE A 75 19.44 -30.61 13.02
N ASN A 76 19.11 -31.50 12.10
CA ASN A 76 20.05 -32.48 11.58
C ASN A 76 20.82 -31.88 10.40
N ALA A 77 22.15 -31.85 10.46
CA ALA A 77 22.99 -31.30 9.39
C ALA A 77 24.38 -31.96 9.39
N LYS A 78 25.10 -31.89 8.28
CA LYS A 78 26.51 -32.32 8.18
C LYS A 78 27.42 -31.21 8.67
N LEU A 79 28.63 -31.58 9.15
CA LEU A 79 29.65 -30.59 9.54
C LEU A 79 30.02 -29.61 8.41
N THR A 80 29.91 -30.06 7.17
CA THR A 80 30.19 -29.28 5.95
C THR A 80 29.04 -28.36 5.54
N ASP A 81 27.86 -28.51 6.13
CA ASP A 81 26.71 -27.68 5.82
C ASP A 81 26.82 -26.29 6.45
N THR A 82 26.06 -25.35 5.90
CA THR A 82 25.88 -24.01 6.46
C THR A 82 24.44 -23.84 6.92
N LEU A 83 24.24 -23.41 8.17
CA LEU A 83 22.93 -23.02 8.68
C LEU A 83 22.70 -21.52 8.42
N TYR A 84 21.54 -21.20 7.85
CA TYR A 84 21.09 -19.83 7.65
C TYR A 84 19.96 -19.52 8.62
N PHE A 85 20.14 -18.47 9.39
CA PHE A 85 19.21 -17.98 10.39
C PHE A 85 18.55 -16.73 9.84
N TYR A 86 17.22 -16.75 9.69
CA TYR A 86 16.49 -15.65 9.09
C TYR A 86 15.22 -15.33 9.86
N LYS A 87 14.86 -14.05 9.81
CA LYS A 87 13.63 -13.47 10.35
C LYS A 87 13.24 -12.33 9.42
N TRP A 88 11.95 -12.15 9.17
CA TRP A 88 11.47 -11.07 8.30
C TRP A 88 11.86 -9.70 8.87
N GLY A 89 12.41 -8.80 8.05
CA GLY A 89 12.96 -7.51 8.50
C GLY A 89 14.35 -7.56 9.13
N TYR A 90 14.99 -8.74 9.23
CA TYR A 90 16.29 -8.91 9.90
C TYR A 90 17.41 -9.29 8.92
N THR A 91 18.64 -9.00 9.31
CA THR A 91 19.83 -9.40 8.57
C THR A 91 20.07 -10.89 8.77
N THR A 92 20.02 -11.66 7.69
CA THR A 92 20.29 -13.11 7.74
C THR A 92 21.72 -13.36 8.23
N LYS A 93 21.85 -14.25 9.21
CA LYS A 93 23.15 -14.76 9.67
C LYS A 93 23.39 -16.15 9.10
N LYS A 94 24.63 -16.49 8.84
CA LYS A 94 25.03 -17.81 8.35
C LYS A 94 26.29 -18.27 9.06
N TYR A 95 26.33 -19.54 9.43
CA TYR A 95 27.47 -20.16 10.08
C TYR A 95 27.61 -21.59 9.54
N LYS A 96 28.85 -22.06 9.40
CA LYS A 96 29.06 -23.48 9.16
C LYS A 96 28.69 -24.26 10.41
N VAL A 97 28.20 -25.48 10.22
CA VAL A 97 27.86 -26.38 11.33
C VAL A 97 29.07 -26.67 12.20
N GLU A 98 30.25 -26.88 11.59
CA GLU A 98 31.51 -27.06 12.33
C GLU A 98 31.81 -25.91 13.30
N ASP A 99 31.59 -24.67 12.86
CA ASP A 99 31.87 -23.47 13.67
C ASP A 99 30.88 -23.32 14.83
N ILE A 100 29.60 -23.65 14.60
CA ILE A 100 28.56 -23.60 15.64
C ILE A 100 28.93 -24.54 16.78
N ILE A 101 29.38 -25.76 16.45
CA ILE A 101 29.70 -26.80 17.43
C ILE A 101 30.99 -26.46 18.17
N ASN A 102 32.05 -26.11 17.44
CA ASN A 102 33.36 -25.86 18.04
C ASN A 102 33.35 -24.61 18.94
N ASN A 103 32.56 -23.60 18.62
CA ASN A 103 32.55 -22.32 19.32
C ASN A 103 31.30 -22.06 20.16
N ASN A 104 30.36 -23.02 20.23
CA ASN A 104 29.07 -22.88 20.91
C ASN A 104 28.35 -21.57 20.55
N ILE A 105 28.19 -21.31 19.25
CA ILE A 105 27.73 -20.01 18.75
C ILE A 105 26.27 -19.75 19.17
N LYS A 106 26.05 -18.70 19.95
CA LYS A 106 24.73 -18.09 20.16
C LYS A 106 24.43 -17.13 19.01
N VAL A 107 23.35 -17.37 18.28
CA VAL A 107 22.99 -16.52 17.13
C VAL A 107 22.08 -15.38 17.59
N VAL A 108 22.53 -14.14 17.39
CA VAL A 108 21.69 -12.95 17.60
C VAL A 108 21.38 -12.30 16.25
N LEU A 109 20.11 -12.33 15.84
CA LEU A 109 19.64 -11.63 14.66
C LEU A 109 19.41 -10.16 14.96
N LYS A 110 19.95 -9.28 14.11
CA LYS A 110 19.73 -7.83 14.19
C LYS A 110 18.79 -7.36 13.09
N PRO A 111 17.88 -6.41 13.35
CA PRO A 111 17.07 -5.76 12.32
C PRO A 111 17.96 -5.26 11.18
N ARG A 112 17.45 -5.27 9.95
CA ARG A 112 18.13 -4.58 8.86
C ARG A 112 18.12 -3.07 9.14
N PRO A 113 19.20 -2.34 8.81
CA PRO A 113 19.12 -0.88 8.76
C PRO A 113 17.94 -0.45 7.91
N CYS A 114 17.12 0.45 8.44
CA CYS A 114 15.92 0.95 7.80
C CYS A 114 15.75 2.43 8.12
N ILE A 115 14.95 3.12 7.32
CA ILE A 115 14.60 4.53 7.49
C ILE A 115 13.45 4.58 8.50
N PRO A 116 13.61 5.21 9.68
CA PRO A 116 12.51 5.37 10.61
C PRO A 116 11.45 6.29 9.99
N TYR A 117 10.17 6.03 10.25
CA TYR A 117 9.11 6.96 9.90
C TYR A 117 9.29 8.26 10.68
N LYS A 118 9.12 9.39 9.98
CA LYS A 118 9.09 10.71 10.61
C LYS A 118 7.86 10.76 11.52
N LYS A 119 8.08 11.06 12.80
CA LYS A 119 6.98 11.27 13.74
C LYS A 119 6.40 12.66 13.52
N CYS A 120 5.09 12.76 13.51
CA CYS A 120 4.36 14.01 13.49
C CYS A 120 3.21 13.92 14.47
N ASP A 121 3.29 14.68 15.55
CA ASP A 121 2.27 14.70 16.61
C ASP A 121 1.16 15.74 16.34
N GLN A 122 1.22 16.39 15.17
CA GLN A 122 0.28 17.41 14.75
C GLN A 122 -1.05 16.75 14.32
N GLN A 123 -2.13 17.07 15.04
CA GLN A 123 -3.46 16.52 14.75
C GLN A 123 -4.19 17.26 13.62
N ASN A 124 -3.98 18.57 13.51
CA ASN A 124 -4.63 19.43 12.51
C ASN A 124 -3.58 20.09 11.61
N PRO A 125 -3.81 20.22 10.30
CA PRO A 125 -2.82 20.80 9.39
C PRO A 125 -2.59 22.29 9.72
N SER A 126 -1.37 22.79 9.52
CA SER A 126 -1.03 24.20 9.73
C SER A 126 -1.62 25.08 8.62
N LYS A 127 -1.73 24.51 7.42
CA LYS A 127 -2.40 25.06 6.25
C LYS A 127 -3.16 23.97 5.52
N LEU A 128 -4.28 24.34 4.91
CA LEU A 128 -5.10 23.45 4.11
C LEU A 128 -5.29 24.03 2.71
N TYR A 129 -4.59 23.43 1.76
CA TYR A 129 -4.72 23.76 0.35
C TYR A 129 -5.88 22.96 -0.24
N ALA A 130 -6.85 23.65 -0.83
CA ALA A 130 -7.95 23.04 -1.58
C ALA A 130 -7.94 23.62 -2.99
N PHE A 131 -7.75 22.78 -4.01
CA PHE A 131 -7.60 23.27 -5.38
C PHE A 131 -8.03 22.23 -6.42
N VAL A 132 -8.43 22.67 -7.61
CA VAL A 132 -8.46 21.81 -8.78
C VAL A 132 -7.06 21.70 -9.36
N GLY A 133 -6.52 20.49 -9.34
CA GLY A 133 -5.21 20.17 -9.88
C GLY A 133 -5.29 19.32 -11.14
N LYS A 134 -4.45 19.62 -12.12
CA LYS A 134 -4.17 18.75 -13.27
C LYS A 134 -2.93 17.91 -12.99
N LYS A 135 -3.05 16.58 -13.09
CA LYS A 135 -1.96 15.64 -12.83
C LYS A 135 -0.77 15.90 -13.77
N ILE A 136 0.42 15.95 -13.19
CA ILE A 136 1.69 15.93 -13.92
C ILE A 136 2.31 14.54 -13.81
N ASP A 137 2.55 14.08 -12.58
CA ASP A 137 3.11 12.75 -12.30
C ASP A 137 2.58 12.20 -10.98
N VAL A 138 2.43 10.88 -10.91
CA VAL A 138 2.21 10.17 -9.64
C VAL A 138 3.04 8.90 -9.64
N SER A 139 4.00 8.83 -8.73
CA SER A 139 4.99 7.76 -8.66
C SER A 139 4.92 7.01 -7.33
N TYR A 140 5.10 5.68 -7.41
CA TYR A 140 5.13 4.81 -6.24
C TYR A 140 6.43 5.01 -5.45
N ILE A 141 6.32 5.06 -4.12
CA ILE A 141 7.47 5.10 -3.21
C ILE A 141 7.73 3.70 -2.66
N ASP A 142 8.94 3.20 -2.90
CA ASP A 142 9.40 1.92 -2.34
C ASP A 142 9.59 2.00 -0.83
N GLN A 143 8.59 1.52 -0.10
CA GLN A 143 8.56 1.50 1.35
C GLN A 143 9.37 0.33 1.96
N SER A 144 9.99 -0.54 1.16
CA SER A 144 10.76 -1.69 1.67
C SER A 144 11.98 -1.29 2.50
N LYS A 145 12.40 -0.03 2.40
CA LYS A 145 13.52 0.56 3.14
C LYS A 145 13.11 1.14 4.49
N TYR A 146 11.82 1.30 4.78
CA TYR A 146 11.35 1.91 6.02
C TYR A 146 11.23 0.90 7.17
N CYS A 147 11.31 1.39 8.40
CA CYS A 147 11.21 0.58 9.60
C CYS A 147 9.75 0.23 9.91
N GLY A 148 9.33 -1.01 9.65
CA GLY A 148 7.99 -1.53 9.97
C GLY A 148 7.23 -1.98 8.74
N VAL A 149 5.94 -2.30 8.91
CA VAL A 149 5.01 -2.59 7.80
C VAL A 149 4.06 -1.40 7.70
N SER A 150 4.06 -0.72 6.56
CA SER A 150 2.95 0.19 6.22
C SER A 150 1.80 -0.64 5.65
N LEU A 151 0.58 -0.38 6.12
CA LEU A 151 -0.64 -0.94 5.53
C LEU A 151 -1.20 -0.06 4.41
N SER A 152 -0.59 1.10 4.17
CA SER A 152 -0.90 1.97 3.05
C SER A 152 0.25 1.94 2.06
N THR A 153 -0.06 2.03 0.78
CA THR A 153 0.93 2.36 -0.24
C THR A 153 1.17 3.86 -0.26
N GLU A 154 2.43 4.28 -0.39
CA GLU A 154 2.82 5.69 -0.50
C GLU A 154 3.12 6.09 -1.95
N TYR A 155 2.68 7.28 -2.31
CA TYR A 155 2.90 7.90 -3.60
C TYR A 155 3.42 9.31 -3.43
N LYS A 156 4.33 9.70 -4.32
CA LYS A 156 4.67 11.11 -4.55
C LYS A 156 3.84 11.60 -5.72
N ALA A 157 3.01 12.60 -5.48
CA ALA A 157 2.09 13.17 -6.45
C ALA A 157 2.49 14.61 -6.79
N GLU A 158 2.51 14.93 -8.07
CA GLU A 158 2.83 16.24 -8.62
C GLU A 158 1.67 16.72 -9.51
N TYR A 159 1.15 17.90 -9.20
CA TYR A 159 -0.02 18.47 -9.85
C TYR A 159 0.19 19.95 -10.16
N ASN A 160 -0.29 20.39 -11.33
CA ASN A 160 -0.43 21.80 -11.66
C ASN A 160 -1.72 22.35 -11.05
N ILE A 161 -1.64 23.44 -10.30
CA ILE A 161 -2.78 24.12 -9.69
C ILE A 161 -3.49 24.96 -10.75
N THR A 162 -4.76 24.66 -11.01
CA THR A 162 -5.57 25.37 -12.02
C THR A 162 -6.62 26.31 -11.43
N GLN A 163 -7.08 26.05 -10.21
CA GLN A 163 -8.03 26.87 -9.48
C GLN A 163 -7.95 26.60 -7.98
N GLU A 164 -7.80 27.65 -7.17
CA GLU A 164 -7.69 27.54 -5.70
C GLU A 164 -9.02 27.86 -5.01
N PHE A 165 -9.28 27.20 -3.88
CA PHE A 165 -10.46 27.38 -3.02
C PHE A 165 -10.11 27.42 -1.51
N GLY A 166 -8.85 27.18 -1.16
CA GLY A 166 -8.32 27.13 0.20
C GLY A 166 -7.21 28.16 0.42
N ASP A 167 -6.24 27.81 1.25
CA ASP A 167 -5.03 28.61 1.39
C ASP A 167 -4.28 28.68 0.06
N HIS A 168 -3.68 29.85 -0.23
CA HIS A 168 -2.89 30.06 -1.44
C HIS A 168 -1.56 29.32 -1.38
N TYR A 169 -1.20 28.60 -2.44
CA TYR A 169 0.11 27.98 -2.61
C TYR A 169 1.00 28.85 -3.51
N PRO A 170 2.26 29.12 -3.13
CA PRO A 170 3.08 30.12 -3.81
C PRO A 170 3.46 29.78 -5.25
N ASP A 171 3.49 28.48 -5.61
CA ASP A 171 3.87 28.00 -6.93
C ASP A 171 2.66 27.47 -7.71
N SER A 172 2.75 27.46 -9.05
CA SER A 172 1.71 26.87 -9.90
C SER A 172 1.70 25.33 -9.87
N THR A 173 2.71 24.71 -9.25
CA THR A 173 2.87 23.25 -9.18
C THR A 173 3.10 22.87 -7.74
N ILE A 174 2.38 21.87 -7.26
CA ILE A 174 2.47 21.37 -5.89
C ILE A 174 2.83 19.89 -5.89
N ILE A 175 3.74 19.53 -4.99
CA ILE A 175 4.20 18.15 -4.77
C ILE A 175 3.79 17.74 -3.36
N PHE A 176 3.10 16.62 -3.23
CA PHE A 176 2.64 16.11 -1.95
C PHE A 176 2.73 14.59 -1.88
N THR A 177 2.71 14.08 -0.65
CA THR A 177 2.67 12.64 -0.37
C THR A 177 1.21 12.20 -0.25
N ALA A 178 0.87 11.09 -0.89
CA ALA A 178 -0.43 10.46 -0.77
C ALA A 178 -0.29 9.03 -0.25
N TYR A 179 -1.08 8.68 0.76
CA TYR A 179 -1.20 7.32 1.25
C TYR A 179 -2.51 6.71 0.76
N ASP A 180 -2.46 5.47 0.28
CA ASP A 180 -3.62 4.75 -0.23
C ASP A 180 -3.72 3.35 0.39
N HIS A 181 -4.92 2.99 0.84
CA HIS A 181 -5.20 1.69 1.44
C HIS A 181 -5.85 0.71 0.46
N ASN A 182 -5.22 0.52 -0.71
CA ASN A 182 -5.74 -0.31 -1.81
C ASN A 182 -7.13 0.13 -2.28
N SER A 183 -7.27 1.43 -2.56
CA SER A 183 -8.51 1.98 -3.07
C SER A 183 -8.96 1.26 -4.35
N MET A 184 -10.27 1.07 -4.46
CA MET A 184 -10.88 0.64 -5.72
C MET A 184 -10.67 1.72 -6.79
N TYR A 185 -10.78 1.33 -8.06
CA TYR A 185 -10.51 2.20 -9.21
C TYR A 185 -11.17 3.59 -9.08
N GLU A 186 -12.43 3.65 -8.63
CA GLU A 186 -13.21 4.88 -8.50
C GLU A 186 -12.71 5.81 -7.39
N TYR A 187 -12.10 5.25 -6.33
CA TYR A 187 -11.60 5.98 -5.17
C TYR A 187 -10.08 6.19 -5.21
N ASP A 188 -9.46 5.79 -6.31
CA ASP A 188 -8.05 5.97 -6.56
C ASP A 188 -7.81 7.23 -7.40
N PHE A 189 -7.30 8.27 -6.76
CA PHE A 189 -7.02 9.57 -7.39
C PHE A 189 -6.09 9.47 -8.60
N ARG A 190 -5.27 8.41 -8.67
CA ARG A 190 -4.34 8.15 -9.78
C ARG A 190 -5.04 7.85 -11.09
N ASN A 191 -6.33 7.53 -11.08
CA ASN A 191 -7.10 7.25 -12.30
C ASN A 191 -7.70 8.49 -12.95
N TYR A 192 -7.53 9.67 -12.35
CA TYR A 192 -8.15 10.91 -12.82
C TYR A 192 -7.12 11.98 -13.20
N ASP A 193 -7.27 12.57 -14.38
CA ASP A 193 -6.37 13.64 -14.86
C ASP A 193 -6.55 14.93 -14.08
N ASN A 194 -7.80 15.25 -13.69
CA ASN A 194 -8.12 16.44 -12.91
C ASN A 194 -8.87 16.03 -11.64
N ILE A 195 -8.47 16.59 -10.52
CA ILE A 195 -9.09 16.34 -9.21
C ILE A 195 -9.24 17.65 -8.46
N LEU A 196 -10.36 17.80 -7.74
CA LEU A 196 -10.41 18.71 -6.60
C LEU A 196 -9.77 17.97 -5.43
N ILE A 197 -8.68 18.49 -4.88
CA ILE A 197 -7.91 17.81 -3.84
C ILE A 197 -7.68 18.72 -2.63
N PHE A 198 -7.65 18.09 -1.46
CA PHE A 198 -7.34 18.70 -0.17
C PHE A 198 -5.99 18.19 0.29
N VAL A 199 -5.05 19.10 0.50
CA VAL A 199 -3.68 18.81 0.95
C VAL A 199 -3.42 19.58 2.23
N GLY A 200 -3.14 18.85 3.31
CA GLY A 200 -2.81 19.41 4.61
C GLY A 200 -1.30 19.47 4.82
N GLU A 201 -0.82 20.54 5.44
CA GLU A 201 0.58 20.67 5.85
C GLU A 201 0.77 20.17 7.29
N TYR A 202 1.51 19.06 7.44
CA TYR A 202 1.77 18.39 8.72
C TYR A 202 3.27 18.30 8.98
N CYS A 203 3.76 18.96 10.03
CA CYS A 203 5.18 18.96 10.37
C CYS A 203 6.10 19.32 9.18
N GLY A 204 5.65 20.22 8.31
CA GLY A 204 6.35 20.66 7.10
C GLY A 204 6.18 19.75 5.87
N ASP A 205 5.46 18.63 5.97
CA ASP A 205 5.16 17.76 4.84
C ASP A 205 3.75 18.03 4.31
N LEU A 206 3.59 18.03 3.00
CA LEU A 206 2.30 18.15 2.33
C LEU A 206 1.69 16.77 2.15
N ILE A 207 0.56 16.50 2.81
CA ILE A 207 -0.09 15.19 2.82
C ILE A 207 -1.50 15.31 2.23
N LYS A 208 -1.82 14.45 1.26
CA LYS A 208 -3.19 14.33 0.74
C LYS A 208 -4.14 13.88 1.84
N ASP A 209 -5.22 14.63 2.04
CA ASP A 209 -6.33 14.26 2.91
C ASP A 209 -7.44 13.60 2.07
N TYR A 210 -8.11 14.38 1.22
CA TYR A 210 -9.27 13.93 0.45
C TYR A 210 -9.25 14.42 -1.00
N PHE A 211 -10.06 13.82 -1.89
CA PHE A 211 -10.22 14.31 -3.25
C PHE A 211 -11.62 14.01 -3.81
N PHE A 212 -11.99 14.76 -4.85
CA PHE A 212 -13.12 14.47 -5.74
C PHE A 212 -12.63 14.44 -7.19
N PRO A 213 -13.05 13.47 -8.01
CA PRO A 213 -12.81 13.55 -9.45
C PRO A 213 -13.63 14.69 -10.05
N VAL A 214 -13.01 15.59 -10.80
CA VAL A 214 -13.70 16.74 -11.39
C VAL A 214 -13.54 16.78 -12.90
N TYR A 215 -14.58 17.26 -13.56
CA TYR A 215 -14.67 17.35 -15.01
C TYR A 215 -15.12 18.75 -15.40
N LYS A 216 -14.66 19.20 -16.57
CA LYS A 216 -15.08 20.50 -17.11
C LYS A 216 -16.56 20.46 -17.48
N THR A 217 -17.23 21.56 -17.17
CA THR A 217 -18.58 21.88 -17.63
C THR A 217 -18.51 22.80 -18.83
N ILE A 218 -19.61 22.91 -19.60
CA ILE A 218 -19.64 23.75 -20.82
C ILE A 218 -19.43 25.24 -20.53
N ASP A 219 -19.74 25.69 -19.31
CA ASP A 219 -19.54 27.06 -18.84
C ASP A 219 -18.10 27.30 -18.32
N GLY A 220 -17.22 26.30 -18.45
CA GLY A 220 -15.82 26.38 -18.06
C GLY A 220 -15.54 26.14 -16.58
N ARG A 221 -16.54 25.79 -15.77
CA ARG A 221 -16.35 25.42 -14.36
C ARG A 221 -15.95 23.95 -14.19
N TRP A 222 -15.68 23.56 -12.94
CA TRP A 222 -15.35 22.19 -12.57
C TRP A 222 -16.47 21.60 -11.71
N ALA A 223 -16.88 20.37 -12.03
CA ALA A 223 -17.90 19.66 -11.27
C ALA A 223 -17.61 18.15 -11.17
N THR A 224 -18.13 17.53 -10.12
CA THR A 224 -18.13 16.08 -9.93
C THR A 224 -19.53 15.54 -10.24
N PRO A 225 -19.67 14.58 -11.17
CA PRO A 225 -20.90 13.82 -11.34
C PRO A 225 -21.36 13.17 -10.03
N VAL A 226 -22.66 12.93 -9.88
CA VAL A 226 -23.17 12.27 -8.68
C VAL A 226 -22.60 10.85 -8.57
N ASP A 227 -21.99 10.57 -7.42
CA ASP A 227 -21.61 9.22 -7.00
C ASP A 227 -22.61 8.73 -5.96
N ILE A 228 -23.51 7.85 -6.39
CA ILE A 228 -24.57 7.30 -5.54
C ILE A 228 -24.06 6.59 -4.29
N TYR A 229 -22.86 6.00 -4.34
CA TYR A 229 -22.26 5.36 -3.18
C TYR A 229 -21.83 6.40 -2.14
N MET A 230 -21.56 7.64 -2.56
CA MET A 230 -21.14 8.69 -1.65
C MET A 230 -22.31 9.54 -1.14
N GLU A 231 -23.45 9.54 -1.85
CA GLU A 231 -24.62 10.35 -1.48
C GLU A 231 -25.14 10.09 -0.07
N HIS A 232 -25.09 8.84 0.43
CA HIS A 232 -25.56 8.55 1.79
C HIS A 232 -24.67 9.14 2.89
N TYR A 233 -23.44 9.54 2.57
CA TYR A 233 -22.55 10.26 3.48
C TYR A 233 -22.78 11.77 3.45
N TYR A 234 -23.22 12.32 2.31
CA TYR A 234 -23.26 13.76 2.11
C TYR A 234 -24.41 14.48 2.80
N LYS A 235 -25.49 13.78 3.19
CA LYS A 235 -26.63 14.23 4.06
C LYS A 235 -26.77 15.75 4.29
N SER A 236 -26.77 16.53 3.20
CA SER A 236 -26.80 18.00 3.25
C SER A 236 -27.75 18.47 2.18
N GLU A 237 -28.88 19.03 2.61
CA GLU A 237 -29.89 19.59 1.71
C GLU A 237 -29.36 20.83 0.97
N LYS A 238 -28.42 21.56 1.61
CA LYS A 238 -27.83 22.79 1.09
C LYS A 238 -26.95 22.57 -0.14
N PHE A 239 -26.29 21.42 -0.23
CA PHE A 239 -25.41 21.06 -1.33
C PHE A 239 -25.97 19.85 -2.07
N SER A 240 -27.26 19.87 -2.41
CA SER A 240 -27.87 18.85 -3.25
C SER A 240 -27.33 18.92 -4.69
N PRO A 241 -27.31 17.79 -5.44
CA PRO A 241 -26.87 17.81 -6.83
C PRO A 241 -27.74 18.72 -7.70
N LEU A 242 -27.10 19.47 -8.59
CA LEU A 242 -27.76 20.34 -9.55
C LEU A 242 -27.72 19.73 -10.94
N ASP A 243 -28.64 20.16 -11.81
CA ASP A 243 -28.54 19.91 -13.24
C ASP A 243 -27.29 20.63 -13.78
N ILE A 244 -26.35 19.87 -14.32
CA ILE A 244 -25.07 20.37 -14.82
C ILE A 244 -24.86 19.84 -16.23
N THR A 245 -24.58 20.76 -17.15
CA THR A 245 -24.18 20.38 -18.51
C THR A 245 -22.67 20.21 -18.53
N PHE A 246 -22.22 18.96 -18.46
CA PHE A 246 -20.82 18.60 -18.59
C PHE A 246 -20.33 18.77 -20.03
N ASP A 247 -19.03 18.98 -20.19
CA ASP A 247 -18.41 18.99 -21.52
C ASP A 247 -18.72 17.68 -22.27
N HIS A 248 -18.91 17.76 -23.59
CA HIS A 248 -19.31 16.61 -24.40
C HIS A 248 -18.32 15.44 -24.37
N SER A 249 -17.07 15.70 -24.04
CA SER A 249 -16.05 14.66 -23.85
C SER A 249 -16.26 13.83 -22.58
N VAL A 250 -17.05 14.30 -21.61
CA VAL A 250 -17.28 13.62 -20.34
C VAL A 250 -18.30 12.49 -20.53
N ASN A 251 -17.78 11.26 -20.56
CA ASN A 251 -18.59 10.04 -20.65
C ASN A 251 -17.87 8.86 -20.00
N PHE A 252 -18.63 7.86 -19.57
CA PHE A 252 -18.13 6.63 -18.98
C PHE A 252 -18.50 5.44 -19.85
N ASP A 253 -17.50 4.63 -20.23
CA ASP A 253 -17.73 3.39 -20.97
C ASP A 253 -18.43 2.35 -20.07
N LEU A 254 -19.43 1.68 -20.63
CA LEU A 254 -20.24 0.68 -19.95
C LEU A 254 -19.91 -0.76 -20.39
N SER A 255 -18.94 -0.96 -21.29
CA SER A 255 -18.58 -2.29 -21.83
C SER A 255 -18.31 -3.35 -20.77
N ASP A 256 -17.70 -2.92 -19.66
CA ASP A 256 -17.23 -3.80 -18.59
C ASP A 256 -18.25 -3.95 -17.44
N TYR A 257 -19.44 -3.35 -17.58
CA TYR A 257 -20.46 -3.33 -16.55
C TYR A 257 -21.63 -4.26 -16.90
N SER A 258 -22.06 -5.06 -15.93
CA SER A 258 -23.34 -5.77 -16.02
C SER A 258 -24.51 -4.79 -15.93
N SER A 259 -25.68 -5.17 -16.45
CA SER A 259 -26.90 -4.34 -16.38
C SER A 259 -27.23 -3.86 -14.96
N VAL A 260 -27.12 -4.75 -13.97
CA VAL A 260 -27.34 -4.44 -12.54
C VAL A 260 -26.34 -3.39 -12.05
N ARG A 261 -25.06 -3.52 -12.43
CA ARG A 261 -24.03 -2.56 -12.03
C ARG A 261 -24.20 -1.21 -12.71
N ILE A 262 -24.69 -1.19 -13.96
CA ILE A 262 -25.04 0.04 -14.67
C ILE A 262 -26.19 0.76 -13.95
N GLU A 263 -27.27 0.05 -13.59
CA GLU A 263 -28.42 0.66 -12.91
C GLU A 263 -28.05 1.23 -11.55
N TYR A 264 -27.20 0.53 -10.80
CA TYR A 264 -26.68 1.01 -9.53
C TYR A 264 -25.75 2.22 -9.73
N LYS A 265 -24.69 2.08 -10.52
CA LYS A 265 -23.62 3.10 -10.62
C LYS A 265 -24.03 4.34 -11.42
N PHE A 266 -24.88 4.18 -12.43
CA PHE A 266 -25.26 5.22 -13.37
C PHE A 266 -26.79 5.32 -13.47
N PRO A 267 -27.49 5.65 -12.37
CA PRO A 267 -28.94 5.71 -12.38
C PRO A 267 -29.43 6.81 -13.33
N LYS A 268 -30.58 6.57 -13.95
CA LYS A 268 -31.17 7.47 -14.96
C LYS A 268 -31.47 8.88 -14.43
N GLU A 269 -31.61 9.03 -13.12
CA GLU A 269 -31.78 10.34 -12.46
C GLU A 269 -30.54 11.23 -12.61
N TYR A 270 -29.35 10.64 -12.61
CA TYR A 270 -28.07 11.38 -12.64
C TYR A 270 -27.31 11.22 -13.95
N TYR A 271 -27.69 10.23 -14.78
CA TYR A 271 -27.00 9.89 -16.01
C TYR A 271 -27.97 9.64 -17.17
N LYS A 272 -27.58 10.12 -18.35
CA LYS A 272 -28.18 9.73 -19.63
C LYS A 272 -27.35 8.60 -20.24
N ILE A 273 -27.96 7.45 -20.49
CA ILE A 273 -27.30 6.30 -21.12
C ILE A 273 -27.63 6.28 -22.61
N LYS A 274 -26.61 6.27 -23.47
CA LYS A 274 -26.75 6.15 -24.92
C LYS A 274 -25.51 5.51 -25.54
N ASN A 275 -25.69 4.62 -26.50
CA ASN A 275 -24.61 3.98 -27.27
C ASN A 275 -23.53 3.33 -26.39
N GLY A 276 -23.95 2.59 -25.35
CA GLY A 276 -23.01 1.92 -24.44
C GLY A 276 -22.20 2.85 -23.54
N LYS A 277 -22.61 4.12 -23.39
CA LYS A 277 -21.94 5.12 -22.57
C LYS A 277 -22.91 5.81 -21.62
N ALA A 278 -22.43 6.17 -20.43
CA ALA A 278 -23.14 7.02 -19.49
C ALA A 278 -22.61 8.46 -19.55
N TYR A 279 -23.52 9.41 -19.70
CA TYR A 279 -23.24 10.84 -19.73
C TYR A 279 -23.85 11.49 -18.49
N PRO A 280 -23.06 12.14 -17.63
CA PRO A 280 -23.60 12.77 -16.42
C PRO A 280 -24.49 13.96 -16.79
N ILE A 281 -25.63 14.08 -16.11
CA ILE A 281 -26.59 15.19 -16.26
C ILE A 281 -26.78 15.97 -14.95
N LYS A 282 -26.32 15.42 -13.83
CA LYS A 282 -26.32 16.07 -12.51
C LYS A 282 -24.98 15.93 -11.82
N GLY A 283 -24.66 16.89 -10.96
CA GLY A 283 -23.43 16.88 -10.18
C GLY A 283 -23.36 18.01 -9.17
N ARG A 284 -22.16 18.24 -8.64
CA ARG A 284 -21.85 19.38 -7.75
C ARG A 284 -20.63 20.12 -8.25
N TYR A 285 -20.69 21.45 -8.26
CA TYR A 285 -19.54 22.27 -8.59
C TYR A 285 -18.47 22.21 -7.49
N ALA A 286 -17.21 22.42 -7.88
CA ALA A 286 -16.06 22.37 -7.00
C ALA A 286 -16.20 23.31 -5.78
N GLU A 287 -16.75 24.51 -5.96
CA GLU A 287 -16.97 25.48 -4.88
C GLU A 287 -17.89 24.93 -3.78
N ASP A 288 -18.91 24.17 -4.17
CA ASP A 288 -19.88 23.58 -3.25
C ASP A 288 -19.33 22.30 -2.61
N LEU A 289 -18.56 21.52 -3.36
CA LEU A 289 -17.83 20.36 -2.83
C LEU A 289 -16.85 20.74 -1.72
N VAL A 290 -16.15 21.87 -1.86
CA VAL A 290 -15.25 22.39 -0.80
C VAL A 290 -16.02 22.71 0.47
N LYS A 291 -17.20 23.34 0.36
CA LYS A 291 -18.04 23.66 1.52
C LYS A 291 -18.63 22.40 2.14
N LEU A 292 -19.12 21.48 1.32
CA LEU A 292 -19.66 20.18 1.73
C LEU A 292 -18.61 19.36 2.51
N TRP A 293 -17.40 19.26 1.97
CA TRP A 293 -16.30 18.57 2.62
C TRP A 293 -15.97 19.19 3.98
N LYS A 294 -15.89 20.52 4.08
CA LYS A 294 -15.66 21.21 5.37
C LYS A 294 -16.76 20.90 6.40
N GLU A 295 -18.03 20.88 6.00
CA GLU A 295 -19.14 20.53 6.89
C GLU A 295 -19.03 19.09 7.40
N ILE A 296 -18.68 18.13 6.55
CA ILE A 296 -18.53 16.71 6.91
C ILE A 296 -17.33 16.50 7.81
N SER A 297 -16.16 17.04 7.44
CA SER A 297 -14.93 16.91 8.21
C SER A 297 -15.07 17.48 9.61
N THR A 298 -15.77 18.61 9.77
CA THR A 298 -16.02 19.22 11.09
C THR A 298 -16.97 18.39 11.95
N LYS A 299 -18.01 17.79 11.34
CA LYS A 299 -18.98 16.94 12.07
C LYS A 299 -18.33 15.66 12.58
N ASN A 300 -17.41 15.07 11.82
CA ASN A 300 -16.72 13.83 12.19
C ASN A 300 -15.61 14.01 13.25
N GLN A 301 -15.27 15.26 13.60
CA GLN A 301 -14.31 15.58 14.66
C GLN A 301 -14.96 15.78 16.05
N LYS A 302 -16.29 15.70 16.15
CA LYS A 302 -17.05 15.80 17.41
C LYS A 302 -17.56 14.43 17.85
#